data_AF-L0F4R5-F1
#
_entry.id   AF-L0F4R5-F1
#
_cell.length_a   1.000
_cell.length_b   1.000
_cell.length_c   1.000
_cell.angle_alpha   90.00
_cell.angle_beta   90.00
_cell.angle_gamma   90.00
#
_symmetry.space_group_name_H-M   'P 1'
#
loop_
_entity.id
_entity.type
_entity.pdbx_description
1 polymer ?
#
loop_
_entity_poly.entity_id
_entity_poly.type
_entity_poly.pdbx_seq_one_letter_code
_entity_poly.pdbx_strand_id
1 'polypeptide(L)'
;MSDKTLLTQEDCRQVGYDMSIAGKVIVLHSSALPEEYKIAERQLYFCTGGNGSNPYPIGRSIFTVSLADGEHVRWNRSDIFGIAKPEALSEKARLQLSQIRPIGALDLKGNEPQFSGYCYLPDGRYTSGVWLCSPKEVQDYIEMQKDYQHRIMICDRDDFCVFEMVEGKVIYPTQEILDVHRDGQEPGGMELKL
;
A
#
# COMPACT_ATOMS: atom_id res chain seq x y z
N MET A 1 8.67 -10.83 -18.81
CA MET A 1 7.36 -11.34 -18.35
C MET A 1 6.36 -11.04 -19.46
N SER A 2 5.39 -11.90 -19.73
CA SER A 2 4.41 -11.63 -20.79
C SER A 2 3.54 -10.47 -20.36
N ASP A 3 3.55 -9.36 -21.12
CA ASP A 3 2.63 -8.25 -20.86
C ASP A 3 1.20 -8.74 -21.07
N LYS A 4 0.50 -8.97 -19.96
CA LYS A 4 -0.89 -9.41 -19.98
C LYS A 4 -1.73 -8.24 -20.49
N THR A 5 -2.53 -8.47 -21.54
CA THR A 5 -3.34 -7.39 -22.15
C THR A 5 -4.41 -6.89 -21.18
N LEU A 6 -5.01 -7.77 -20.38
CA LEU A 6 -6.04 -7.44 -19.40
C LEU A 6 -5.88 -8.29 -18.13
N LEU A 7 -6.18 -7.68 -16.99
CA LEU A 7 -6.33 -8.38 -15.72
C LEU A 7 -7.74 -8.96 -15.58
N THR A 8 -7.83 -10.12 -14.96
CA THR A 8 -9.09 -10.85 -14.71
C THR A 8 -9.20 -11.21 -13.24
N GLN A 9 -10.28 -11.91 -12.89
CA GLN A 9 -10.48 -12.47 -11.55
C GLN A 9 -9.33 -13.37 -11.08
N GLU A 10 -8.60 -14.04 -12.00
CA GLU A 10 -7.47 -14.91 -11.64
C GLU A 10 -6.27 -14.13 -11.10
N ASP A 11 -6.19 -12.83 -11.40
CA ASP A 11 -5.17 -11.92 -10.89
C ASP A 11 -5.53 -11.34 -9.51
N CYS A 12 -6.66 -11.77 -8.95
CA CYS A 12 -7.09 -11.37 -7.62
C CYS A 12 -6.81 -12.48 -6.60
N ARG A 13 -6.32 -12.11 -5.40
CA ARG A 13 -6.15 -13.04 -4.28
C ARG A 13 -7.47 -13.32 -3.56
N GLN A 14 -8.40 -12.37 -3.63
CA GLN A 14 -9.71 -12.47 -3.02
C GLN A 14 -10.71 -11.69 -3.86
N VAL A 15 -11.89 -12.27 -4.05
CA VAL A 15 -13.03 -11.71 -4.80
C VAL A 15 -14.30 -11.82 -3.97
N GLY A 16 -15.34 -11.11 -4.38
CA GLY A 16 -16.61 -11.09 -3.66
C GLY A 16 -16.86 -9.80 -2.89
N TYR A 17 -17.90 -9.82 -2.05
CA TYR A 17 -18.40 -8.67 -1.29
C TYR A 17 -18.25 -8.84 0.22
N ASP A 18 -17.85 -10.01 0.70
CA ASP A 18 -17.71 -10.37 2.11
C ASP A 18 -16.41 -9.86 2.76
N MET A 19 -15.59 -9.12 2.01
CA MET A 19 -14.35 -8.55 2.47
C MET A 19 -14.26 -7.04 2.26
N SER A 20 -13.46 -6.41 3.12
CA SER A 20 -13.08 -5.01 2.96
C SER A 20 -12.02 -4.90 1.86
N ILE A 21 -12.17 -3.91 0.99
CA ILE A 21 -11.16 -3.53 0.01
C ILE A 21 -10.47 -2.20 0.37
N ALA A 22 -10.87 -1.53 1.47
CA ALA A 22 -10.22 -0.32 1.92
C ALA A 22 -8.75 -0.57 2.28
N GLY A 23 -7.85 0.29 1.81
CA GLY A 23 -6.42 0.18 2.03
C GLY A 23 -5.77 -0.95 1.22
N LYS A 24 -6.43 -1.45 0.18
CA LYS A 24 -5.93 -2.55 -0.67
C LYS A 24 -5.85 -2.11 -2.13
N VAL A 25 -4.96 -2.76 -2.88
CA VAL A 25 -4.90 -2.64 -4.33
C VAL A 25 -5.99 -3.52 -4.93
N ILE A 26 -6.79 -2.94 -5.82
CA ILE A 26 -7.95 -3.59 -6.43
C ILE A 26 -7.79 -3.66 -7.95
N VAL A 27 -8.46 -4.64 -8.54
CA VAL A 27 -8.52 -4.83 -9.99
C VAL A 27 -9.93 -4.48 -10.48
N LEU A 28 -10.03 -3.56 -11.43
CA LEU A 28 -11.28 -3.20 -12.10
C LEU A 28 -11.67 -4.20 -13.19
N HIS A 29 -12.98 -4.34 -13.41
CA HIS A 29 -13.52 -4.91 -14.64
C HIS A 29 -13.12 -4.02 -15.84
N SER A 30 -12.56 -4.62 -16.89
CA SER A 30 -12.23 -3.89 -18.12
C SER A 30 -13.46 -3.26 -18.78
N SER A 31 -14.66 -3.79 -18.56
CA SER A 31 -15.93 -3.21 -19.03
C SER A 31 -16.33 -1.92 -18.32
N ALA A 32 -15.74 -1.60 -17.16
CA ALA A 32 -15.95 -0.33 -16.48
C ALA A 32 -15.07 0.80 -17.03
N LEU A 33 -14.05 0.45 -17.84
CA LEU A 33 -13.12 1.40 -18.43
C LEU A 33 -13.56 1.83 -19.85
N PRO A 34 -13.26 3.08 -20.26
CA PRO A 34 -13.30 3.50 -21.66
C PRO A 34 -12.45 2.59 -22.55
N GLU A 35 -12.81 2.48 -23.84
CA GLU A 35 -12.18 1.54 -24.78
C GLU A 35 -10.66 1.76 -24.90
N GLU A 36 -10.25 3.03 -24.95
CA GLU A 36 -8.86 3.48 -25.01
C GLU A 36 -8.04 3.13 -23.75
N TYR A 37 -8.70 2.77 -22.65
CA TYR A 37 -8.07 2.43 -21.38
C TYR A 37 -8.23 0.95 -21.02
N LYS A 38 -8.69 0.09 -21.94
CA LYS A 38 -8.80 -1.36 -21.72
C LYS A 38 -7.44 -2.06 -21.83
N ILE A 39 -6.57 -1.77 -20.89
CA ILE A 39 -5.27 -2.41 -20.71
C ILE A 39 -5.03 -2.73 -19.23
N ALA A 40 -4.22 -3.75 -18.96
CA ALA A 40 -3.93 -4.22 -17.60
C ALA A 40 -3.46 -3.11 -16.64
N GLU A 41 -2.55 -2.22 -17.10
CA GLU A 41 -2.03 -1.11 -16.29
C GLU A 41 -3.13 -0.16 -15.80
N ARG A 42 -4.20 0.00 -16.57
CA ARG A 42 -5.33 0.90 -16.28
C ARG A 42 -6.42 0.23 -15.46
N GLN A 43 -6.26 -1.05 -15.07
CA GLN A 43 -7.20 -1.76 -14.21
C GLN A 43 -6.79 -1.74 -12.73
N LEU A 44 -5.60 -1.22 -12.38
CA LEU A 44 -5.07 -1.26 -11.02
C LEU A 44 -5.26 0.07 -10.28
N TYR A 45 -5.89 -0.02 -9.11
CA TYR A 45 -6.18 1.15 -8.27
C TYR A 45 -5.91 0.83 -6.80
N PHE A 46 -5.49 1.80 -6.02
CA PHE A 46 -5.49 1.73 -4.56
C PHE A 46 -6.81 2.26 -4.01
N CYS A 47 -7.53 1.47 -3.21
CA CYS A 47 -8.81 1.90 -2.62
C CYS A 47 -8.59 2.68 -1.32
N THR A 48 -8.99 3.95 -1.30
CA THR A 48 -8.84 4.84 -0.15
C THR A 48 -10.05 4.82 0.79
N GLY A 49 -11.16 4.17 0.40
CA GLY A 49 -12.34 3.95 1.25
C GLY A 49 -13.67 4.21 0.54
N GLY A 50 -14.66 4.66 1.31
CA GLY A 50 -16.05 4.87 0.87
C GLY A 50 -16.99 3.76 1.33
N ASN A 51 -18.31 4.02 1.36
CA ASN A 51 -19.27 3.05 1.93
C ASN A 51 -19.27 1.69 1.21
N GLY A 52 -18.88 1.67 -0.08
CA GLY A 52 -18.75 0.46 -0.88
C GLY A 52 -17.50 -0.37 -0.61
N SER A 53 -16.53 0.15 0.17
CA SER A 53 -15.27 -0.55 0.42
C SER A 53 -15.35 -1.55 1.57
N ASN A 54 -16.43 -1.53 2.36
CA ASN A 54 -16.63 -2.40 3.51
C ASN A 54 -17.12 -3.80 3.09
N PRO A 55 -17.00 -4.82 3.96
CA PRO A 55 -17.70 -6.09 3.81
C PRO A 55 -19.22 -5.87 3.78
N TYR A 56 -19.91 -6.65 2.96
CA TYR A 56 -21.36 -6.61 2.75
C TYR A 56 -21.90 -5.18 2.64
N PRO A 57 -21.37 -4.38 1.71
CA PRO A 57 -21.56 -2.96 1.75
C PRO A 57 -23.00 -2.60 1.38
N ILE A 58 -23.63 -1.78 2.20
CA ILE A 58 -24.96 -1.20 1.91
C ILE A 58 -24.84 -0.10 0.84
N GLY A 59 -23.72 0.63 0.83
CA GLY A 59 -23.40 1.64 -0.18
C GLY A 59 -22.60 1.06 -1.34
N ARG A 60 -22.62 1.73 -2.50
CA ARG A 60 -21.87 1.27 -3.69
C ARG A 60 -20.57 2.02 -3.96
N SER A 61 -20.44 3.26 -3.50
CA SER A 61 -19.33 4.13 -3.87
C SER A 61 -18.02 3.75 -3.18
N ILE A 62 -16.95 3.70 -3.96
CA ILE A 62 -15.57 3.64 -3.45
C ILE A 62 -14.74 4.79 -4.03
N PHE A 63 -13.77 5.24 -3.28
CA PHE A 63 -12.79 6.24 -3.70
C PHE A 63 -11.44 5.55 -3.87
N THR A 64 -10.70 5.97 -4.91
CA THR A 64 -9.50 5.27 -5.33
C THR A 64 -8.46 6.24 -5.86
N VAL A 65 -7.22 5.75 -5.94
CA VAL A 65 -6.09 6.38 -6.64
C VAL A 65 -5.63 5.41 -7.74
N SER A 66 -5.56 5.88 -8.97
CA SER A 66 -5.05 5.12 -10.12
C SER A 66 -3.56 4.81 -9.95
N LEU A 67 -3.17 3.54 -10.14
CA LEU A 67 -1.75 3.17 -10.13
C LEU A 67 -1.05 3.42 -11.47
N ALA A 68 -1.79 3.89 -12.50
CA ALA A 68 -1.21 4.24 -13.79
C ALA A 68 -0.64 5.67 -13.82
N ASP A 69 -1.25 6.60 -13.09
CA ASP A 69 -1.00 8.05 -13.15
C ASP A 69 -1.28 8.83 -11.85
N GLY A 70 -1.78 8.17 -10.80
CA GLY A 70 -2.05 8.82 -9.51
C GLY A 70 -3.37 9.60 -9.44
N GLU A 71 -4.23 9.54 -10.46
CA GLU A 71 -5.51 10.26 -10.44
C GLU A 71 -6.48 9.69 -9.39
N HIS A 72 -7.18 10.59 -8.70
CA HIS A 72 -8.24 10.23 -7.78
C HIS A 72 -9.55 9.99 -8.54
N VAL A 73 -10.10 8.79 -8.45
CA VAL A 73 -11.31 8.39 -9.20
C VAL A 73 -12.30 7.69 -8.27
N ARG A 74 -13.59 7.93 -8.52
CA ARG A 74 -14.69 7.25 -7.83
C ARG A 74 -15.23 6.11 -8.71
N TRP A 75 -15.36 4.94 -8.12
CA TRP A 75 -15.95 3.75 -8.76
C TRP A 75 -17.13 3.20 -7.95
N ASN A 76 -17.87 2.25 -8.49
CA ASN A 76 -18.76 1.40 -7.72
C ASN A 76 -18.04 0.11 -7.32
N ARG A 77 -18.46 -0.50 -6.20
CA ARG A 77 -18.00 -1.82 -5.77
C ARG A 77 -18.23 -2.90 -6.85
N SER A 78 -19.30 -2.78 -7.63
CA SER A 78 -19.62 -3.66 -8.75
C SER A 78 -18.64 -3.58 -9.91
N ASP A 79 -17.84 -2.52 -9.99
CA ASP A 79 -16.86 -2.32 -11.05
C ASP A 79 -15.54 -3.07 -10.74
N ILE A 80 -15.46 -3.76 -9.61
CA ILE A 80 -14.24 -4.35 -9.05
C ILE A 80 -14.32 -5.89 -9.07
N PHE A 81 -13.30 -6.55 -9.63
CA PHE A 81 -13.12 -7.99 -9.51
C PHE A 81 -12.78 -8.39 -8.06
N GLY A 82 -11.76 -7.76 -7.48
CA GLY A 82 -11.24 -8.15 -6.18
C GLY A 82 -9.94 -7.45 -5.79
N ILE A 83 -9.31 -7.96 -4.74
CA ILE A 83 -8.01 -7.50 -4.25
C ILE A 83 -6.92 -8.13 -5.12
N ALA A 84 -6.05 -7.31 -5.71
CA ALA A 84 -4.98 -7.73 -6.59
C ALA A 84 -3.98 -8.65 -5.89
N LYS A 85 -3.45 -9.61 -6.64
CA LYS A 85 -2.25 -10.36 -6.27
C LYS A 85 -1.00 -9.49 -6.46
N PRO A 86 0.09 -9.71 -5.71
CA PRO A 86 1.35 -9.01 -5.91
C PRO A 86 1.87 -9.13 -7.35
N GLU A 87 1.74 -10.30 -7.97
CA GLU A 87 2.23 -10.59 -9.32
C GLU A 87 1.47 -9.82 -10.41
N ALA A 88 0.29 -9.28 -10.10
CA ALA A 88 -0.49 -8.47 -11.03
C ALA A 88 0.08 -7.06 -11.20
N LEU A 89 0.88 -6.57 -10.24
CA LEU A 89 1.41 -5.21 -10.27
C LEU A 89 2.71 -5.15 -11.07
N SER A 90 2.70 -4.37 -12.15
CA SER A 90 3.90 -3.96 -12.86
C SER A 90 4.82 -3.11 -11.96
N GLU A 91 6.09 -3.00 -12.36
CA GLU A 91 7.05 -2.13 -11.67
C GLU A 91 6.55 -0.68 -11.56
N LYS A 92 5.97 -0.15 -12.65
CA LYS A 92 5.38 1.19 -12.67
C LYS A 92 4.25 1.33 -11.64
N ALA A 93 3.35 0.35 -11.56
CA ALA A 93 2.27 0.36 -10.58
C ALA A 93 2.80 0.30 -9.13
N ARG A 94 3.86 -0.46 -8.88
CA ARG A 94 4.54 -0.51 -7.57
C ARG A 94 5.16 0.84 -7.20
N LEU A 95 5.82 1.51 -8.15
CA LEU A 95 6.37 2.86 -7.97
C LEU A 95 5.27 3.93 -7.78
N GLN A 96 4.10 3.77 -8.40
CA GLN A 96 2.98 4.68 -8.14
C GLN A 96 2.39 4.44 -6.74
N LEU A 97 2.21 3.17 -6.35
CA LEU A 97 1.72 2.79 -5.04
C LEU A 97 2.64 3.28 -3.91
N SER A 98 3.97 3.24 -4.10
CA SER A 98 4.94 3.66 -3.07
C SER A 98 4.83 5.13 -2.69
N GLN A 99 4.21 5.96 -3.53
CA GLN A 99 4.03 7.40 -3.29
C GLN A 99 2.73 7.74 -2.55
N ILE A 100 1.85 6.77 -2.33
CA ILE A 100 0.56 6.98 -1.67
C ILE A 100 0.75 7.01 -0.15
N ARG A 101 0.17 8.03 0.51
CA ARG A 101 0.12 8.11 1.98
C ARG A 101 -0.98 7.21 2.55
N PRO A 102 -0.80 6.67 3.77
CA PRO A 102 -1.82 5.86 4.41
C PRO A 102 -3.17 6.55 4.54
N ILE A 103 -4.24 5.76 4.61
CA ILE A 103 -5.59 6.27 4.85
C ILE A 103 -5.64 6.92 6.23
N GLY A 104 -6.14 8.17 6.30
CA GLY A 104 -6.21 8.93 7.55
C GLY A 104 -4.89 9.58 7.98
N ALA A 105 -3.87 9.58 7.12
CA ALA A 105 -2.63 10.31 7.38
C ALA A 105 -2.90 11.81 7.57
N LEU A 106 -2.15 12.43 8.47
CA LEU A 106 -2.35 13.83 8.88
C LEU A 106 -2.03 14.82 7.76
N ASP A 107 -2.70 15.96 7.71
CA ASP A 107 -2.36 17.03 6.75
C ASP A 107 -0.97 17.60 7.07
N LEU A 108 -0.09 17.61 6.07
CA LEU A 108 1.28 18.11 6.16
C LEU A 108 1.36 19.61 6.45
N LYS A 109 0.29 20.37 6.17
CA LYS A 109 0.26 21.82 6.45
C LYS A 109 0.36 22.16 7.94
N GLY A 110 -0.02 21.23 8.81
CA GLY A 110 -0.01 21.43 10.27
C GLY A 110 0.73 20.37 11.07
N ASN A 111 1.29 19.36 10.39
CA ASN A 111 1.93 18.22 11.05
C ASN A 111 3.28 17.97 10.40
N GLU A 112 4.35 18.23 11.15
CA GLU A 112 5.72 18.02 10.66
C GLU A 112 6.00 16.52 10.49
N PRO A 113 6.47 16.08 9.31
CA PRO A 113 6.90 14.71 9.09
C PRO A 113 7.99 14.30 10.08
N GLN A 114 7.81 13.13 10.69
CA GLN A 114 8.81 12.53 11.59
C GLN A 114 9.59 11.41 10.91
N PHE A 115 9.06 10.90 9.80
CA PHE A 115 9.65 9.79 9.07
C PHE A 115 9.49 9.98 7.56
N SER A 116 10.35 9.31 6.81
CA SER A 116 10.28 9.16 5.36
C SER A 116 10.21 7.68 4.99
N GLY A 117 9.20 7.31 4.19
CA GLY A 117 9.01 5.94 3.71
C GLY A 117 9.44 5.79 2.24
N TYR A 118 10.22 4.76 1.96
CA TYR A 118 10.72 4.44 0.63
C TYR A 118 10.38 3.01 0.26
N CYS A 119 10.08 2.78 -1.01
CA CYS A 119 9.97 1.43 -1.58
C CYS A 119 10.90 1.30 -2.78
N TYR A 120 11.61 0.19 -2.87
CA TYR A 120 12.56 -0.08 -3.94
C TYR A 120 12.12 -1.29 -4.75
N LEU A 121 12.30 -1.20 -6.06
CA LEU A 121 12.23 -2.33 -6.97
C LEU A 121 13.46 -3.25 -6.79
N PRO A 122 13.44 -4.48 -7.31
CA PRO A 122 14.57 -5.41 -7.22
C PRO A 122 15.89 -4.88 -7.81
N ASP A 123 15.82 -3.98 -8.79
CA ASP A 123 17.00 -3.36 -9.40
C ASP A 123 17.45 -2.06 -8.70
N GLY A 124 16.85 -1.74 -7.55
CA GLY A 124 17.18 -0.57 -6.75
C GLY A 124 16.53 0.73 -7.20
N ARG A 125 15.74 0.75 -8.30
CA ARG A 125 14.93 1.93 -8.64
C ARG A 125 13.88 2.22 -7.58
N TYR A 126 13.64 3.49 -7.33
CA TYR A 126 12.63 3.99 -6.39
C TYR A 126 12.15 5.38 -6.81
N THR A 127 11.04 5.84 -6.23
CA THR A 127 10.53 7.22 -6.36
C THR A 127 10.85 8.04 -5.11
N SER A 128 10.49 9.32 -5.10
CA SER A 128 10.55 10.15 -3.89
C SER A 128 9.89 9.47 -2.70
N GLY A 129 10.50 9.63 -1.52
CA GLY A 129 9.97 9.10 -0.27
C GLY A 129 8.67 9.79 0.14
N VAL A 130 7.85 9.06 0.89
CA VAL A 130 6.58 9.54 1.44
C VAL A 130 6.80 10.06 2.84
N TRP A 131 6.31 11.27 3.11
CA TRP A 131 6.34 11.87 4.44
C TRP A 131 5.26 11.27 5.35
N LEU A 132 5.69 10.87 6.56
CA LEU A 132 4.85 10.23 7.56
C LEU A 132 5.00 10.99 8.88
N CYS A 133 3.89 11.43 9.46
CA CYS A 133 3.89 12.33 10.62
C CYS A 133 3.90 11.61 11.97
N SER A 134 3.72 10.28 12.00
CA SER A 134 3.63 9.52 13.25
C SER A 134 4.04 8.05 13.09
N PRO A 135 4.40 7.37 14.19
CA PRO A 135 4.63 5.92 14.18
C PRO A 135 3.42 5.12 13.65
N LYS A 136 2.20 5.61 13.89
CA LYS A 136 0.99 4.99 13.33
C LYS A 136 0.98 5.06 11.80
N GLU A 137 1.31 6.21 11.23
CA GLU A 137 1.44 6.35 9.77
C GLU A 137 2.53 5.43 9.21
N VAL A 138 3.63 5.22 9.93
CA VAL A 138 4.67 4.24 9.56
C VAL A 138 4.11 2.82 9.50
N GLN A 139 3.40 2.38 10.55
CA GLN A 139 2.80 1.04 10.57
C GLN A 139 1.78 0.86 9.44
N ASP A 140 0.89 1.83 9.25
CA ASP A 140 -0.13 1.77 8.20
C ASP A 140 0.51 1.78 6.79
N TYR A 141 1.61 2.52 6.60
CA TYR A 141 2.36 2.52 5.35
C TYR A 141 3.02 1.17 5.07
N ILE A 142 3.68 0.57 6.06
CA ILE A 142 4.28 -0.77 5.93
C ILE A 142 3.20 -1.79 5.58
N GLU A 143 2.07 -1.80 6.29
CA GLU A 143 0.96 -2.74 6.04
C GLU A 143 0.38 -2.60 4.63
N MET A 144 0.27 -1.37 4.13
CA MET A 144 -0.17 -1.09 2.76
C MET A 144 0.80 -1.63 1.70
N GLN A 145 2.10 -1.62 1.97
CA GLN A 145 3.15 -1.87 0.99
C GLN A 145 3.70 -3.31 1.02
N LYS A 146 3.74 -3.97 2.18
CA LYS A 146 4.49 -5.22 2.42
C LYS A 146 4.16 -6.38 1.48
N ASP A 147 2.92 -6.45 1.01
CA ASP A 147 2.48 -7.50 0.09
C ASP A 147 2.98 -7.25 -1.35
N TYR A 148 3.29 -5.99 -1.71
CA TYR A 148 3.50 -5.55 -3.09
C TYR A 148 4.90 -5.03 -3.40
N GLN A 149 5.74 -4.76 -2.40
CA GLN A 149 7.04 -4.14 -2.61
C GLN A 149 8.17 -5.15 -2.42
N HIS A 150 9.24 -5.01 -3.20
CA HIS A 150 10.43 -5.84 -3.02
C HIS A 150 11.17 -5.43 -1.75
N ARG A 151 11.34 -4.11 -1.52
CA ARG A 151 11.97 -3.57 -0.32
C ARG A 151 11.22 -2.35 0.17
N ILE A 152 11.06 -2.23 1.49
CA ILE A 152 10.50 -1.08 2.19
C ILE A 152 11.54 -0.59 3.20
N MET A 153 11.81 0.71 3.22
CA MET A 153 12.74 1.33 4.16
C MET A 153 12.08 2.57 4.76
N ILE A 154 12.19 2.75 6.06
CA ILE A 154 11.73 3.93 6.78
C ILE A 154 12.94 4.59 7.42
N CYS A 155 13.09 5.89 7.20
CA CYS A 155 14.06 6.71 7.94
C CYS A 155 13.35 7.66 8.90
N ASP A 156 14.04 8.06 9.96
CA ASP A 156 13.63 9.17 10.82
C ASP A 156 13.97 10.54 10.19
N ARG A 157 13.83 11.61 10.96
CA ARG A 157 14.11 12.99 10.50
C ARG A 157 15.58 13.30 10.26
N ASP A 158 16.48 12.50 10.84
CA ASP A 158 17.92 12.67 10.72
C ASP A 158 18.50 11.75 9.62
N ASP A 159 17.62 11.22 8.76
CA ASP A 159 17.90 10.30 7.65
C ASP A 159 18.49 8.95 8.09
N PHE A 160 18.35 8.58 9.37
CA PHE A 160 18.76 7.25 9.83
C PHE A 160 17.67 6.23 9.54
N CYS A 161 18.06 5.07 8.99
CA CYS A 161 17.16 3.94 8.80
C CYS A 161 16.68 3.41 10.16
N VAL A 162 15.37 3.46 10.38
CA VAL A 162 14.69 2.96 11.59
C VAL A 162 13.91 1.68 11.36
N PHE A 163 13.60 1.35 10.11
CA PHE A 163 12.97 0.10 9.72
C PHE A 163 13.36 -0.29 8.31
N GLU A 164 13.59 -1.57 8.08
CA GLU A 164 13.83 -2.09 6.74
C GLU A 164 13.30 -3.51 6.58
N MET A 165 12.62 -3.75 5.46
CA MET A 165 12.07 -5.04 5.06
C MET A 165 12.47 -5.34 3.61
N VAL A 166 12.89 -6.56 3.33
CA VAL A 166 13.19 -7.07 1.99
C VAL A 166 12.46 -8.40 1.79
N GLU A 167 11.70 -8.52 0.70
CA GLU A 167 10.93 -9.71 0.33
C GLU A 167 10.06 -10.25 1.49
N GLY A 168 9.36 -9.33 2.17
CA GLY A 168 8.49 -9.65 3.29
C GLY A 168 9.21 -9.97 4.61
N LYS A 169 10.55 -9.93 4.64
CA LYS A 169 11.36 -10.21 5.84
C LYS A 169 11.91 -8.92 6.41
N VAL A 170 11.66 -8.67 7.69
CA VAL A 170 12.27 -7.55 8.42
C VAL A 170 13.77 -7.83 8.57
N ILE A 171 14.59 -6.90 8.09
CA ILE A 171 16.05 -6.94 8.20
C ILE A 171 16.60 -5.90 9.18
N TYR A 172 15.83 -4.84 9.45
CA TYR A 172 16.12 -3.85 10.49
C TYR A 172 14.84 -3.39 11.20
N PRO A 173 14.84 -3.23 12.54
CA PRO A 173 15.92 -3.59 13.47
C PRO A 173 16.17 -5.10 13.50
N THR A 174 17.42 -5.50 13.76
CA THR A 174 17.77 -6.92 13.92
C THR A 174 17.23 -7.47 15.25
N GLN A 175 17.12 -8.79 15.37
CA GLN A 175 16.69 -9.42 16.62
C GLN A 175 17.58 -9.01 17.81
N GLU A 176 18.89 -8.90 17.60
CA GLU A 176 19.84 -8.45 18.61
C GLU A 176 19.53 -7.04 19.11
N ILE A 177 19.18 -6.10 18.21
CA ILE A 177 18.78 -4.75 18.60
C ILE A 177 17.49 -4.80 19.42
N LEU A 178 16.50 -5.60 19.03
CA LEU A 178 15.25 -5.76 19.76
C LEU A 178 15.47 -6.36 21.16
N ASP A 179 16.37 -7.33 21.29
CA ASP A 179 16.68 -7.99 22.55
C ASP A 179 17.40 -7.03 23.51
N VAL A 180 18.35 -6.20 23.01
CA VAL A 180 18.99 -5.14 23.80
C VAL A 180 17.99 -4.10 24.31
N HIS A 181 17.00 -3.73 23.49
CA HIS A 181 15.93 -2.81 23.92
C HIS A 181 15.01 -3.45 24.98
N ARG A 182 14.76 -4.76 24.87
CA ARG A 182 13.93 -5.50 25.84
C ARG A 182 14.63 -5.66 27.19
N ASP A 183 15.93 -5.94 27.18
CA ASP A 183 16.73 -6.09 28.40
C ASP A 183 17.04 -4.74 29.08
N GLY A 184 16.94 -3.62 28.34
CA GLY A 184 17.08 -2.26 28.86
C GLY A 184 15.78 -1.61 29.34
N GLN A 185 14.61 -2.22 29.14
CA GLN A 185 13.33 -1.72 29.63
C GLN A 185 13.05 -2.21 31.05
N GLU A 186 13.20 -1.33 32.05
CA GLU A 186 12.57 -1.53 33.36
C GLU A 186 11.03 -1.68 33.19
N PRO A 187 10.34 -2.45 34.07
CA PRO A 187 8.98 -2.92 33.83
C PRO A 187 7.96 -1.79 33.90
N GLY A 188 7.72 -1.12 32.77
CA GLY A 188 6.68 -0.09 32.67
C GLY A 188 6.67 0.67 31.34
N GLY A 189 6.22 0.06 30.24
CA GLY A 189 5.89 0.86 29.04
C GLY A 189 5.73 0.09 27.73
N MET A 190 4.47 -0.17 27.37
CA MET A 190 3.93 -0.55 26.05
C MET A 190 4.52 -1.76 25.30
N GLU A 191 3.76 -2.86 25.32
CA GLU A 191 3.84 -3.92 24.31
C GLU A 191 3.44 -3.39 22.93
N LEU A 192 4.36 -3.43 21.97
CA LEU A 192 4.03 -3.50 20.56
C LEU A 192 3.82 -4.98 20.20
N LYS A 193 2.55 -5.35 19.99
CA LYS A 193 2.20 -6.66 19.43
C LYS A 193 2.32 -6.60 17.91
N LEU A 194 3.35 -7.28 17.40
CA LEU A 194 3.49 -7.64 15.98
C LEU A 194 2.63 -8.86 15.65
#